data_AF-A0A1Q4E0Q9-F1
#
_entry.id   AF-A0A1Q4E0Q9-F1
#
_cell.length_a   1.000
_cell.length_b   1.000
_cell.length_c   1.000
_cell.angle_alpha   90.00
_cell.angle_beta   90.00
_cell.angle_gamma   90.00
#
_symmetry.space_group_name_H-M   'P 1'
#
loop_
_entity.id
_entity.type
_entity.pdbx_description
1 polymer ?
#
loop_
_entity_poly.entity_id
_entity_poly.type
_entity_poly.pdbx_seq_one_letter_code
_entity_poly.pdbx_strand_id
1 'polypeptide(L)'
;MFAAAAVAALRRESGRRPHDRRLVALIAGLRAADPDVGRWWDDHTVRDYASVAKRIDHPTAGALSFDIEIVAAPHASDQRLVVYTAQPDSDTARMLPLLSSWSATGSPARPASGSAVG
;
A
#
# COMPACT_ATOMS: atom_id res chain seq x y z
N MET A 1 -7.12 -9.48 -4.11
CA MET A 1 -7.47 -8.89 -2.80
C MET A 1 -6.94 -7.45 -2.64
N PHE A 2 -5.65 -7.18 -2.84
CA PHE A 2 -5.07 -5.84 -2.63
C PHE A 2 -5.66 -4.75 -3.53
N ALA A 3 -5.99 -5.06 -4.78
CA ALA A 3 -6.62 -4.10 -5.70
C ALA A 3 -8.01 -3.64 -5.18
N ALA A 4 -8.88 -4.57 -4.80
CA ALA A 4 -10.18 -4.25 -4.20
C ALA A 4 -10.06 -3.38 -2.93
N ALA A 5 -9.06 -3.66 -2.07
CA ALA A 5 -8.78 -2.84 -0.89
C ALA A 5 -8.36 -1.40 -1.25
N ALA A 6 -7.55 -1.24 -2.28
CA ALA A 6 -7.15 0.08 -2.78
C ALA A 6 -8.36 0.85 -3.34
N VAL A 7 -9.26 0.18 -4.07
CA VAL A 7 -10.51 0.77 -4.58
C VAL A 7 -11.41 1.22 -3.43
N ALA A 8 -11.54 0.43 -2.38
CA ALA A 8 -12.29 0.81 -1.18
C ALA A 8 -11.68 2.05 -0.47
N ALA A 9 -10.35 2.16 -0.43
CA ALA A 9 -9.67 3.34 0.12
C ALA A 9 -9.92 4.60 -0.72
N LEU A 10 -9.84 4.49 -2.06
CA LEU A 10 -10.18 5.60 -2.98
C LEU A 10 -11.62 6.06 -2.79
N ARG A 11 -12.53 5.10 -2.57
CA ARG A 11 -13.93 5.40 -2.29
C ARG A 11 -14.11 6.17 -0.99
N ARG A 12 -13.49 5.73 0.11
CA ARG A 12 -13.50 6.47 1.39
C ARG A 12 -13.02 7.91 1.19
N GLU A 13 -11.96 8.08 0.40
CA GLU A 13 -11.39 9.39 0.12
C GLU A 13 -12.32 10.27 -0.73
N SER A 14 -13.02 9.69 -1.71
CA SER A 14 -14.02 10.42 -2.51
C SER A 14 -15.17 10.98 -1.68
N GLY A 15 -15.55 10.28 -0.60
CA GLY A 15 -16.54 10.79 0.36
C GLY A 15 -16.01 11.93 1.23
N ARG A 16 -14.72 11.94 1.57
CA ARG A 16 -14.07 13.02 2.34
C ARG A 16 -13.79 14.25 1.49
N ARG A 17 -13.54 14.06 0.19
CA ARG A 17 -13.15 15.10 -0.76
C ARG A 17 -14.02 15.07 -2.02
N PRO A 18 -15.34 15.34 -1.92
CA PRO A 18 -16.27 15.17 -3.04
C PRO A 18 -16.00 16.10 -4.25
N HIS A 19 -15.25 17.19 -4.05
CA HIS A 19 -14.92 18.16 -5.09
C HIS A 19 -13.49 18.02 -5.64
N ASP A 20 -12.75 16.99 -5.22
CA ASP A 20 -11.41 16.73 -5.75
C ASP A 20 -11.51 16.16 -7.18
N ARG A 21 -11.36 17.04 -8.17
CA ARG A 21 -11.40 16.70 -9.59
C ARG A 21 -10.33 15.68 -10.00
N ARG A 22 -9.17 15.69 -9.33
CA ARG A 22 -8.08 14.76 -9.64
C ARG A 22 -8.44 13.35 -9.20
N LEU A 23 -9.02 13.22 -8.01
CA LEU A 23 -9.49 11.95 -7.49
C LEU A 23 -10.61 11.36 -8.37
N VAL A 24 -11.59 12.20 -8.76
CA VAL A 24 -12.67 11.79 -9.67
C VAL A 24 -12.13 11.29 -11.01
N ALA A 25 -11.19 12.02 -11.62
CA ALA A 25 -10.58 11.61 -12.89
C ALA A 25 -9.79 10.31 -12.77
N LEU A 26 -9.07 10.10 -11.67
CA LEU A 26 -8.33 8.86 -11.41
C LEU A 26 -9.27 7.65 -11.34
N ILE A 27 -10.36 7.76 -10.57
CA ILE A 27 -11.33 6.67 -10.42
C ILE A 27 -11.98 6.34 -11.78
N ALA A 28 -12.35 7.36 -12.55
CA ALA A 28 -12.92 7.18 -13.88
C ALA A 28 -11.94 6.44 -14.82
N GLY A 29 -10.66 6.84 -14.82
CA GLY A 29 -9.62 6.18 -15.61
C GLY A 29 -9.43 4.71 -15.23
N LEU A 30 -9.39 4.40 -13.94
CA LEU A 30 -9.25 3.03 -13.44
C LEU A 30 -10.45 2.15 -13.84
N ARG A 31 -11.69 2.66 -13.73
CA ARG A 31 -12.90 1.95 -14.15
C ARG A 31 -12.94 1.68 -15.66
N ALA A 32 -12.38 2.58 -16.46
CA ALA A 32 -12.30 2.40 -17.92
C ALA A 32 -11.25 1.36 -18.32
N ALA A 33 -10.16 1.26 -17.55
CA ALA A 33 -9.05 0.34 -17.83
C ALA A 33 -9.33 -1.10 -17.35
N ASP A 34 -10.09 -1.26 -16.27
CA ASP A 34 -10.35 -2.57 -15.66
C ASP A 34 -11.80 -2.68 -15.15
N PRO A 35 -12.63 -3.58 -15.73
CA PRO A 35 -14.02 -3.77 -15.30
C PRO A 35 -14.14 -4.26 -13.85
N ASP A 36 -13.12 -4.95 -13.31
CA ASP A 36 -13.13 -5.38 -11.91
C ASP A 36 -13.09 -4.19 -10.94
N VAL A 37 -12.46 -3.06 -11.33
CA VAL A 37 -12.51 -1.83 -10.54
C VAL A 37 -13.93 -1.31 -10.43
N GLY A 38 -14.71 -1.36 -11.52
CA GLY A 38 -16.13 -1.01 -11.50
C GLY A 38 -16.91 -1.90 -10.53
N ARG A 39 -16.71 -3.22 -10.61
CA ARG A 39 -17.34 -4.18 -9.70
C ARG A 39 -17.00 -3.91 -8.23
N TRP A 40 -15.72 -3.74 -7.88
CA TRP A 40 -15.32 -3.47 -6.50
C TRP A 40 -15.78 -2.09 -6.00
N TRP A 41 -15.84 -1.10 -6.89
CA TRP A 41 -16.36 0.22 -6.56
C TRP A 41 -17.84 0.13 -6.18
N ASP A 42 -18.63 -0.60 -6.97
CA ASP A 42 -20.08 -0.74 -6.78
C ASP A 42 -20.44 -1.74 -5.67
N ASP A 43 -19.52 -2.58 -5.21
CA ASP A 43 -19.73 -3.54 -4.10
C ASP A 43 -19.73 -2.87 -2.71
N HIS A 44 -19.31 -1.60 -2.59
CA HIS A 44 -19.32 -0.82 -1.34
C HIS A 44 -18.55 -1.43 -0.15
N THR A 45 -17.84 -2.54 -0.34
CA THR A 45 -17.17 -3.26 0.74
C THR A 45 -15.93 -2.51 1.24
N VAL A 46 -16.13 -1.60 2.19
CA VAL A 46 -15.05 -0.97 2.96
C VAL A 46 -14.65 -1.93 4.06
N ARG A 47 -13.68 -2.81 3.78
CA ARG A 47 -13.08 -3.64 4.81
C ARG A 47 -11.89 -2.90 5.40
N ASP A 48 -11.98 -2.50 6.67
CA ASP A 48 -10.85 -1.94 7.39
C ASP A 48 -9.87 -3.08 7.66
N TYR A 49 -8.82 -3.14 6.83
CA TYR A 49 -7.72 -4.09 6.92
C TYR A 49 -6.73 -3.62 8.00
N ALA A 50 -7.19 -3.52 9.25
CA ALA A 50 -6.36 -3.06 10.36
C ALA A 50 -5.24 -4.06 10.68
N SER A 51 -5.54 -5.36 10.57
CA SER A 51 -4.55 -6.44 10.68
C SER A 51 -4.83 -7.53 9.65
N VAL A 52 -3.86 -7.83 8.77
CA VAL A 52 -4.02 -8.83 7.69
C VAL A 52 -2.70 -9.52 7.43
N ALA A 53 -2.74 -10.86 7.30
CA ALA A 53 -1.62 -11.61 6.74
C ALA A 53 -1.49 -11.33 5.22
N LYS A 54 -0.40 -10.69 4.80
CA LYS A 54 -0.04 -10.50 3.40
C LYS A 54 0.92 -11.58 2.94
N ARG A 55 0.48 -12.32 1.93
CA ARG A 55 1.32 -13.22 1.16
C ARG A 55 1.76 -12.56 -0.13
N ILE A 56 3.06 -12.64 -0.43
CA ILE A 56 3.67 -12.15 -1.66
C ILE A 56 4.45 -13.30 -2.29
N ASP A 57 4.15 -13.63 -3.54
CA ASP A 57 4.97 -14.56 -4.31
C ASP A 57 6.10 -13.74 -4.97
N HIS A 58 7.25 -13.68 -4.32
CA HIS A 58 8.41 -12.92 -4.78
C HIS A 58 9.17 -13.72 -5.84
N PRO A 59 9.50 -13.11 -7.01
CA PRO A 59 10.06 -13.85 -8.15
C PRO A 59 11.35 -14.62 -7.84
N THR A 60 12.16 -14.11 -6.90
CA THR A 60 13.44 -14.72 -6.54
C THR A 60 13.48 -15.32 -5.14
N ALA A 61 12.59 -14.87 -4.23
CA ALA A 61 12.63 -15.29 -2.81
C ALA A 61 11.50 -16.25 -2.46
N GLY A 62 10.66 -16.61 -3.45
CA GLY A 62 9.51 -17.46 -3.25
C GLY A 62 8.42 -16.78 -2.42
N ALA A 63 7.61 -17.58 -1.74
CA ALA A 63 6.49 -17.10 -0.97
C ALA A 63 6.96 -16.41 0.33
N LEU A 64 6.57 -15.15 0.51
CA LEU A 64 6.81 -14.35 1.70
C LEU A 64 5.47 -14.09 2.41
N SER A 65 5.47 -14.15 3.74
CA SER A 65 4.29 -13.94 4.58
C SER A 65 4.58 -12.89 5.66
N PHE A 66 3.70 -11.89 5.74
CA PHE A 66 3.81 -10.78 6.67
C PHE A 66 2.51 -10.56 7.40
N ASP A 67 2.57 -10.24 8.68
CA ASP A 67 1.48 -9.54 9.34
C ASP A 67 1.57 -8.05 8.99
N ILE A 68 0.43 -7.41 8.76
CA ILE A 68 0.34 -5.99 8.45
C ILE A 68 -0.38 -5.28 9.58
N GLU A 69 0.19 -4.20 10.08
CA GLU A 69 -0.49 -3.26 10.97
C GLU A 69 -0.55 -1.88 10.30
N ILE A 70 -1.72 -1.24 10.33
CA ILE A 70 -1.91 0.12 9.80
C ILE A 70 -2.16 1.09 10.95
N VAL A 71 -1.20 1.98 11.19
CA VAL A 71 -1.29 3.03 12.21
C VAL A 71 -1.65 4.36 11.54
N ALA A 72 -2.78 4.94 11.95
CA ALA A 72 -3.21 6.27 11.50
C ALA A 72 -2.62 7.36 12.39
N ALA A 73 -2.13 8.45 11.80
CA ALA A 73 -1.62 9.57 12.57
C ALA A 73 -2.78 10.39 13.17
N PRO A 74 -2.79 10.66 14.50
CA PRO A 74 -3.92 11.35 15.16
C PRO A 74 -4.21 12.75 14.59
N HIS A 75 -3.17 13.47 14.17
CA HIS A 75 -3.27 14.85 13.67
C HIS A 75 -3.01 15.00 12.18
N ALA A 76 -2.77 13.89 11.47
CA ALA A 76 -2.50 13.90 10.03
C ALA A 76 -3.34 12.82 9.35
N SER A 77 -4.62 13.14 9.11
CA SER A 77 -5.62 12.19 8.60
C SER A 77 -5.35 11.64 7.18
N ASP A 78 -4.31 12.14 6.51
CA ASP A 78 -3.83 11.69 5.20
C ASP A 78 -2.56 10.85 5.29
N GLN A 79 -1.95 10.75 6.47
CA GLN A 79 -0.73 10.00 6.70
C GLN A 79 -1.04 8.71 7.44
N ARG A 80 -0.49 7.61 6.93
CA ARG A 80 -0.57 6.28 7.55
C ARG A 80 0.80 5.65 7.56
N LEU A 81 1.15 5.02 8.69
CA LEU A 81 2.28 4.11 8.78
C LEU A 81 1.77 2.70 8.56
N VAL A 82 2.33 1.99 7.58
CA VAL A 82 2.01 0.58 7.32
C VAL A 82 3.23 -0.23 7.72
N VAL A 83 3.07 -1.06 8.75
CA VAL A 83 4.14 -1.90 9.30
C VAL A 83 3.94 -3.31 8.78
N TYR A 84 5.00 -3.88 8.19
CA TYR A 84 5.05 -5.27 7.78
C TYR A 84 5.98 -6.02 8.73
N THR A 85 5.46 -7.02 9.43
CA THR A 85 6.24 -7.86 10.35
C THR A 85 6.28 -9.29 9.83
N ALA A 86 7.46 -9.87 9.74
CA ALA A 86 7.61 -11.31 9.56
C ALA A 86 7.60 -11.98 10.94
N GLN A 87 6.96 -13.15 11.04
CA GLN A 87 7.08 -13.95 12.25
C GLN A 87 8.56 -14.29 12.52
N PRO A 88 9.04 -14.16 13.77
CA PRO A 88 10.39 -14.59 14.14
C PRO A 88 10.66 -16.03 13.69
N ASP A 89 11.89 -16.31 13.28
CA ASP A 89 12.35 -17.62 12.79
C ASP A 89 11.62 -18.19 11.55
N SER A 90 10.71 -17.44 10.94
CA SER A 90 10.06 -17.83 9.68
C SER A 90 11.01 -17.77 8.48
N ASP A 91 10.68 -18.48 7.41
CA ASP A 91 11.41 -18.38 6.14
C ASP A 91 11.41 -16.95 5.59
N THR A 92 10.32 -16.21 5.80
CA THR A 92 10.25 -14.79 5.43
C THR A 92 11.29 -13.98 6.20
N ALA A 93 11.40 -14.16 7.53
CA ALA A 93 12.40 -13.47 8.34
C ALA A 93 13.84 -13.79 7.89
N ARG A 94 14.11 -15.03 7.49
CA ARG A 94 15.44 -15.44 6.97
C ARG A 94 15.76 -14.83 5.62
N MET A 95 14.76 -14.63 4.76
CA MET A 95 14.96 -14.06 3.41
C MET A 95 15.11 -12.54 3.40
N LEU A 96 14.57 -11.82 4.39
CA LEU A 96 14.60 -10.36 4.42
C LEU A 96 16.02 -9.75 4.36
N PRO A 97 17.03 -10.24 5.13
CA PRO A 97 18.41 -9.75 5.02
C PRO A 97 19.04 -9.99 3.64
N LEU A 98 18.69 -11.09 2.99
CA LEU A 98 19.20 -11.39 1.64
C LEU A 98 18.60 -10.41 0.62
N LEU A 99 17.29 -10.16 0.69
CA LEU A 99 16.60 -9.20 -0.17
C LEU A 99 17.12 -7.76 0.03
N SER A 100 17.44 -7.36 1.27
CA SER A 100 18.00 -6.03 1.54
C SER A 100 19.43 -5.87 0.99
N SER A 101 20.20 -6.95 0.93
CA SER A 101 21.56 -6.90 0.35
C SER A 101 21.56 -6.68 -1.17
N TRP A 102 20.53 -7.13 -1.89
CA TRP A 102 20.43 -6.95 -3.34
C TRP A 102 20.07 -5.52 -3.75
N SER A 103 19.28 -4.81 -2.94
CA SER A 103 18.93 -3.41 -3.24
C SER A 103 20.12 -2.46 -3.06
N ALA A 104 21.13 -2.85 -2.26
CA ALA A 104 22.36 -2.09 -2.08
C ALA A 104 23.25 -2.08 -3.34
N THR A 105 23.09 -3.04 -4.26
CA THR A 105 23.87 -3.12 -5.50
C THR A 105 23.25 -2.30 -6.65
N GLY A 106 22.03 -1.75 -6.49
CA GLY A 106 21.22 -1.25 -7.61
C GLY A 106 20.60 0.14 -7.50
N SER A 107 20.93 0.97 -6.50
CA SER A 107 20.31 2.30 -6.38
C SER A 107 21.34 3.39 -6.10
N PRO A 108 21.64 4.31 -7.05
CA PRO A 108 22.31 5.55 -6.69
C PRO A 108 21.41 6.30 -5.71
N ALA A 109 21.89 6.49 -4.48
CA ALA A 109 21.19 7.24 -3.45
C ALA A 109 20.78 8.62 -4.01
N ARG A 110 19.48 8.84 -4.20
CA ARG A 110 18.96 10.15 -4.58
C ARG A 110 19.23 11.10 -3.41
N PRO A 111 20.02 12.17 -3.59
CA PRO A 111 20.32 13.08 -2.49
C PRO A 111 19.02 13.66 -1.94
N ALA A 112 18.87 13.60 -0.62
CA ALA A 112 17.78 14.25 0.09
C ALA A 112 17.89 15.75 -0.16
N SER A 113 16.95 16.32 -0.91
CA SER A 113 16.79 17.76 -1.04
C SER A 113 16.32 18.31 0.31
N GLY A 114 17.29 18.72 1.13
CA GLY A 114 17.05 19.46 2.37
C GLY A 114 16.45 20.82 2.04
N SER A 115 15.22 21.05 2.48
CA SER A 115 14.63 22.38 2.52
C SER A 115 15.09 23.04 3.82
N ALA A 116 16.12 23.87 3.73
CA ALA A 116 16.42 24.85 4.76
C ALA A 116 15.31 25.92 4.71
N VAL A 117 14.60 26.11 5.82
CA VAL A 117 13.73 27.27 6.04
C VAL A 117 14.50 28.19 6.97
N GLY A 118 14.84 29.37 6.45
CA GLY A 118 15.24 30.54 7.24
C GLY A 118 14.04 31.40 7.57
#